data_AF-A0A349TBA6-F1
#
_entry.id   AF-A0A349TBA6-F1
#
_cell.length_a   1.000
_cell.length_b   1.000
_cell.length_c   1.000
_cell.angle_alpha   90.00
_cell.angle_beta   90.00
_cell.angle_gamma   90.00
#
_symmetry.space_group_name_H-M   'P 1'
#
loop_
_entity.id
_entity.type
_entity.pdbx_description
1 polymer ?
#
loop_
_entity_poly.entity_id
_entity_poly.type
_entity_poly.pdbx_seq_one_letter_code
_entity_poly.pdbx_strand_id
1 'polypeptide(L)'
;MAILMPPEWAPQEWLWIGFPHLAEEWPDCLEPAQEQIAAFASAVADSGQEVRLLVHDEVNALRARKLVSGKVKLQQQAYGDIWLRDTGPLIRGDGTALRPRFNGWGGKYLMQGDQEVCAELARDAGLPLMESDWALEGGAIDG
;
A
#
# COMPACT_ATOMS: atom_id res chain seq x y z
N MET A 1 14.63 -7.70 24.53
CA MET A 1 14.31 -6.26 24.42
C MET A 1 12.93 -6.13 23.80
N ALA A 2 12.17 -5.09 24.15
CA ALA A 2 10.91 -4.80 23.48
C ALA A 2 11.19 -4.34 22.04
N ILE A 3 10.40 -4.82 21.08
CA ILE A 3 10.42 -4.37 19.69
C ILE A 3 9.34 -3.31 19.56
N LEU A 4 9.71 -2.10 19.13
CA LEU A 4 8.79 -0.99 18.96
C LEU A 4 8.36 -0.88 17.50
N MET A 5 7.16 -0.36 17.26
CA MET A 5 6.80 0.18 15.95
C MET A 5 7.26 1.64 15.92
N PRO A 6 8.07 2.08 14.94
CA PRO A 6 8.44 3.48 14.85
C PRO A 6 7.20 4.34 14.61
N PRO A 7 7.12 5.55 15.19
CA PRO A 7 6.05 6.48 14.85
C PRO A 7 6.18 6.93 13.40
N GLU A 8 5.08 7.36 12.78
CA GLU A 8 5.05 7.67 11.35
C GLU A 8 5.98 8.83 10.95
N TRP A 9 6.33 9.73 11.86
CA TRP A 9 7.30 10.81 11.61
C TRP A 9 8.78 10.39 11.72
N ALA A 10 9.07 9.13 12.05
CA ALA A 10 10.42 8.60 11.98
C ALA A 10 10.93 8.61 10.52
N PRO A 11 12.25 8.67 10.27
CA PRO A 11 12.79 8.57 8.92
C PRO A 11 12.30 7.32 8.19
N GLN A 12 11.83 7.48 6.95
CA GLN A 12 11.26 6.41 6.12
C GLN A 12 12.13 6.18 4.89
N GLU A 13 12.27 4.92 4.46
CA GLU A 13 12.99 4.60 3.21
C GLU A 13 12.12 4.86 1.97
N TRP A 14 10.85 4.45 1.98
CA TRP A 14 9.87 4.72 0.93
C TRP A 14 8.44 4.70 1.48
N LEU A 15 7.51 5.24 0.70
CA LEU A 15 6.07 5.15 0.93
C LEU A 15 5.41 4.28 -0.15
N TRP A 16 4.59 3.31 0.26
CA TRP A 16 3.69 2.60 -0.66
C TRP A 16 2.36 3.35 -0.79
N ILE A 17 1.86 3.44 -2.03
CA ILE A 17 0.55 4.04 -2.34
C ILE A 17 -0.17 3.10 -3.32
N GLY A 18 -1.46 2.83 -3.12
CA GLY A 18 -2.25 2.00 -4.03
C GLY A 18 -2.90 2.83 -5.15
N PHE A 19 -2.79 2.40 -6.40
CA PHE A 19 -3.45 3.06 -7.54
C PHE A 19 -4.88 2.50 -7.75
N PRO A 20 -5.92 3.32 -7.88
CA PRO A 20 -7.28 2.84 -8.12
C PRO A 20 -7.38 2.08 -9.45
N HIS A 21 -8.00 0.90 -9.44
CA HIS A 21 -8.15 0.06 -10.63
C HIS A 21 -9.52 -0.64 -10.76
N LEU A 22 -10.24 -0.87 -9.65
CA LEU A 22 -11.54 -1.53 -9.65
C LEU A 22 -12.66 -0.52 -9.95
N ALA A 23 -13.21 -0.55 -11.15
CA ALA A 23 -14.28 0.37 -11.54
C ALA A 23 -15.57 0.18 -10.71
N GLU A 24 -15.85 -1.06 -10.29
CA GLU A 24 -17.00 -1.39 -9.42
C GLU A 24 -16.93 -0.76 -8.02
N GLU A 25 -15.72 -0.57 -7.48
CA GLU A 25 -15.50 0.06 -6.17
C GLU A 25 -15.36 1.59 -6.28
N TRP A 26 -15.15 2.09 -7.50
CA TRP A 26 -15.02 3.52 -7.82
C TRP A 26 -16.04 3.96 -8.89
N PRO A 27 -17.36 3.73 -8.67
CA PRO A 27 -18.38 3.98 -9.68
C PRO A 27 -18.43 5.47 -10.03
N ASP A 28 -18.37 5.76 -11.33
CA ASP A 28 -18.38 7.11 -11.92
C ASP A 28 -17.22 8.03 -11.49
N CYS A 29 -16.23 7.51 -10.74
CA CYS A 29 -15.14 8.33 -10.20
C CYS A 29 -13.75 7.70 -10.29
N LEU A 30 -13.60 6.52 -10.92
CA LEU A 30 -12.30 5.86 -11.07
C LEU A 30 -11.23 6.76 -11.71
N GLU A 31 -11.54 7.41 -12.84
CA GLU A 31 -10.58 8.29 -13.52
C GLU A 31 -10.17 9.50 -12.66
N PRO A 32 -11.10 10.27 -12.07
CA PRO A 32 -10.76 11.32 -11.10
C PRO A 32 -9.95 10.82 -9.90
N ALA A 33 -10.27 9.63 -9.36
CA ALA A 33 -9.54 9.04 -8.23
C ALA A 33 -8.10 8.69 -8.63
N GLN A 34 -7.91 8.11 -9.82
CA GLN A 34 -6.58 7.85 -10.37
C GLN A 34 -5.75 9.14 -10.52
N GLU A 35 -6.37 10.22 -10.98
CA GLU A 35 -5.72 11.54 -11.12
C GLU A 35 -5.30 12.09 -9.75
N GLN A 36 -6.17 12.01 -8.74
CA GLN A 36 -5.87 12.47 -7.38
C GLN A 36 -4.77 11.65 -6.71
N ILE A 37 -4.82 10.32 -6.81
CA ILE A 37 -3.79 9.44 -6.25
C ILE A 37 -2.45 9.65 -6.96
N ALA A 38 -2.44 9.80 -8.28
CA ALA A 38 -1.22 10.11 -9.02
C ALA A 38 -0.63 11.48 -8.65
N ALA A 39 -1.48 12.49 -8.43
CA ALA A 39 -1.07 13.80 -7.96
C ALA A 39 -0.48 13.72 -6.53
N PHE A 40 -1.10 12.96 -5.63
CA PHE A 40 -0.58 12.71 -4.29
C PHE A 40 0.78 12.00 -4.32
N ALA A 41 0.89 10.89 -5.06
CA ALA A 41 2.13 10.15 -5.23
C ALA A 41 3.26 11.05 -5.79
N SER A 42 2.94 11.90 -6.76
CA SER A 42 3.88 12.85 -7.34
C SER A 42 4.32 13.90 -6.32
N ALA A 43 3.39 14.48 -5.56
CA ALA A 43 3.70 15.47 -4.53
C ALA A 43 4.65 14.91 -3.45
N VAL A 44 4.41 13.67 -3.00
CA VAL A 44 5.30 12.99 -2.04
C VAL A 44 6.66 12.73 -2.68
N ALA A 45 6.71 12.18 -3.90
CA ALA A 45 7.97 11.92 -4.59
C ALA A 45 8.79 13.20 -4.85
N ASP A 46 8.11 14.29 -5.18
CA ASP A 46 8.74 15.57 -5.45
C ASP A 46 9.26 16.29 -4.20
N SER A 47 8.72 15.95 -3.02
CA SER A 47 9.24 16.39 -1.73
C SER A 47 10.59 15.73 -1.34
N GLY A 48 10.97 14.65 -2.03
CA GLY A 48 12.21 13.91 -1.81
C GLY A 48 12.04 12.54 -1.14
N GLN A 49 10.82 12.19 -0.72
CA GLN A 49 10.50 10.84 -0.22
C GLN A 49 10.36 9.86 -1.39
N GLU A 50 11.01 8.70 -1.35
CA GLU A 50 10.77 7.67 -2.38
C GLU A 50 9.32 7.18 -2.30
N VAL A 51 8.66 7.08 -3.46
CA VAL A 51 7.30 6.54 -3.59
C VAL A 51 7.30 5.31 -4.49
N ARG A 52 6.65 4.26 -4.02
CA ARG A 52 6.32 3.06 -4.78
C ARG A 52 4.80 3.00 -4.96
N LEU A 53 4.34 3.41 -6.13
CA LEU A 53 2.92 3.35 -6.50
C LEU A 53 2.60 1.94 -7.00
N LEU A 54 1.80 1.23 -6.23
CA LEU A 54 1.29 -0.09 -6.58
C LEU A 54 0.27 0.05 -7.71
N VAL A 55 0.45 -0.74 -8.76
CA VAL A 55 -0.45 -0.83 -9.91
C VAL A 55 -0.83 -2.29 -10.14
N HIS A 56 -2.10 -2.55 -10.42
CA HIS A 56 -2.61 -3.93 -10.50
C HIS A 56 -2.04 -4.73 -11.69
N ASP A 57 -1.96 -4.08 -12.87
CA ASP A 57 -1.52 -4.68 -14.11
C ASP A 57 -0.82 -3.66 -15.03
N GLU A 58 -0.39 -4.10 -16.22
CA GLU A 58 0.31 -3.23 -17.18
C GLU A 58 -0.60 -2.12 -17.75
N VAL A 59 -1.92 -2.33 -17.84
CA VAL A 59 -2.86 -1.29 -18.31
C VAL A 59 -2.89 -0.13 -17.30
N ASN A 60 -3.02 -0.48 -16.02
CA ASN A 60 -2.96 0.46 -14.91
C ASN A 60 -1.57 1.10 -14.80
N ALA A 61 -0.49 0.35 -15.05
CA ALA A 61 0.87 0.89 -15.09
C ALA A 61 1.01 1.96 -16.19
N LEU A 62 0.53 1.70 -17.41
CA LEU A 62 0.56 2.66 -18.51
C LEU A 62 -0.29 3.91 -18.21
N ARG A 63 -1.45 3.76 -17.55
CA ARG A 63 -2.26 4.89 -17.12
C ARG A 63 -1.54 5.71 -16.05
N ALA A 64 -1.04 5.07 -15.00
CA ALA A 64 -0.28 5.71 -13.92
C ALA A 64 0.94 6.47 -14.47
N ARG A 65 1.73 5.86 -15.37
CA ARG A 65 2.91 6.51 -16.01
C ARG A 65 2.59 7.84 -16.70
N LYS A 66 1.37 8.01 -17.21
CA LYS A 66 0.94 9.26 -17.86
C LYS A 66 0.54 10.35 -16.85
N LEU A 67 0.20 9.96 -15.63
CA LEU A 67 -0.34 10.86 -14.60
C LEU A 67 0.71 11.26 -13.56
N VAL A 68 1.65 10.36 -13.22
CA VAL A 68 2.65 10.62 -12.18
C VAL A 68 3.87 11.39 -12.69
N SER A 69 4.57 12.07 -11.80
CA SER A 69 5.90 12.60 -12.07
C SER A 69 6.92 11.48 -12.31
N GLY A 70 7.99 11.77 -13.05
CA GLY A 70 9.02 10.78 -13.38
C GLY A 70 9.83 10.25 -12.19
N LYS A 71 9.60 10.77 -10.97
CA LYS A 71 10.23 10.28 -9.74
C LYS A 71 9.47 9.13 -9.07
N VAL A 72 8.19 8.95 -9.38
CA VAL A 72 7.38 7.88 -8.80
C VAL A 72 7.81 6.54 -9.41
N LYS A 73 8.16 5.56 -8.57
CA LYS A 73 8.43 4.20 -9.02
C LYS A 73 7.12 3.43 -9.07
N LEU A 74 6.85 2.74 -10.18
CA LEU A 74 5.71 1.84 -10.26
C LEU A 74 6.12 0.44 -9.84
N GLN A 75 5.30 -0.19 -9.00
CA GLN A 75 5.46 -1.58 -8.58
C GLN A 75 4.19 -2.34 -8.98
N GLN A 76 4.30 -3.31 -9.88
CA GLN A 76 3.15 -4.12 -10.26
C GLN A 76 2.90 -5.17 -9.19
N GLN A 77 1.67 -5.20 -8.65
CA GLN A 77 1.29 -6.13 -7.59
C GLN A 77 -0.22 -6.37 -7.62
N ALA A 78 -0.67 -7.59 -7.34
CA ALA A 78 -2.08 -7.86 -7.12
C ALA A 78 -2.50 -7.39 -5.71
N TYR A 79 -3.60 -6.65 -5.65
CA TYR A 79 -4.28 -6.17 -4.44
C TYR A 79 -5.75 -5.93 -4.79
N GLY A 80 -6.62 -5.88 -3.78
CA GLY A 80 -8.05 -5.62 -3.94
C GLY A 80 -8.34 -4.14 -4.15
N ASP A 81 -8.41 -3.37 -3.07
CA ASP A 81 -8.55 -1.90 -3.15
C ASP A 81 -7.32 -1.17 -2.63
N ILE A 82 -7.28 0.15 -2.77
CA ILE A 82 -6.07 0.97 -2.59
C ILE A 82 -5.60 1.15 -1.14
N TRP A 83 -6.30 0.58 -0.17
CA TRP A 83 -6.15 0.86 1.26
C TRP A 83 -4.96 0.13 1.90
N LEU A 84 -3.75 0.36 1.36
CA LEU A 84 -2.50 -0.26 1.81
C LEU A 84 -2.13 0.09 3.27
N ARG A 85 -2.74 1.12 3.84
CA ARG A 85 -2.68 1.39 5.28
C ARG A 85 -3.19 0.21 6.10
N ASP A 86 -4.20 -0.49 5.59
CA ASP A 86 -4.90 -1.58 6.29
C ASP A 86 -4.46 -2.95 5.81
N THR A 87 -4.10 -3.07 4.53
CA THR A 87 -3.73 -4.35 3.89
C THR A 87 -2.22 -4.54 3.74
N GLY A 88 -1.42 -3.49 3.91
CA GLY A 88 0.04 -3.52 3.80
C GLY A 88 0.75 -3.95 5.08
N PRO A 89 2.08 -4.18 5.01
CA PRO A 89 2.87 -4.63 6.15
C PRO A 89 3.06 -3.52 7.19
N LEU A 90 2.97 -3.89 8.47
CA LEU A 90 3.35 -3.03 9.59
C LEU A 90 4.85 -3.21 9.88
N ILE A 91 5.64 -2.18 9.62
CA ILE A 91 7.10 -2.26 9.75
C ILE A 91 7.52 -2.00 11.20
N ARG A 92 8.18 -2.98 11.80
CA ARG A 92 8.72 -2.86 13.17
C ARG A 92 10.12 -2.26 13.16
N GLY A 93 10.56 -1.75 14.31
CA GLY A 93 11.87 -1.13 14.49
C GLY A 93 13.07 -2.09 14.37
N ASP A 94 12.81 -3.40 14.28
CA ASP A 94 13.82 -4.42 13.93
C ASP A 94 13.85 -4.73 12.42
N GLY A 95 13.08 -4.02 11.59
CA GLY A 95 12.97 -4.22 10.15
C GLY A 95 12.05 -5.37 9.74
N THR A 96 11.42 -6.07 10.68
CA THR A 96 10.45 -7.14 10.36
C THR A 96 9.13 -6.53 9.90
N ALA A 97 8.58 -7.05 8.81
CA ALA A 97 7.21 -6.79 8.36
C ALA A 97 6.24 -7.69 9.14
N LEU A 98 5.41 -7.10 9.98
CA LEU A 98 4.32 -7.80 10.66
C LEU A 98 3.10 -7.85 9.74
N ARG A 99 2.55 -9.06 9.54
CA ARG A 99 1.33 -9.35 8.79
C ARG A 99 0.23 -9.84 9.73
N PRO A 100 -0.67 -8.96 10.19
CA PRO A 100 -1.96 -9.37 10.71
C PRO A 100 -2.83 -10.01 9.64
N ARG A 101 -3.88 -10.72 10.05
CA ARG A 101 -4.94 -11.11 9.11
C ARG A 101 -5.75 -9.88 8.72
N PHE A 102 -5.93 -9.66 7.42
CA PHE A 102 -6.95 -8.75 6.92
C PHE A 102 -8.24 -9.53 6.63
N ASN A 103 -9.39 -8.96 6.98
CA ASN A 103 -10.69 -9.63 6.81
C ASN A 103 -11.75 -8.77 6.08
N GLY A 104 -11.35 -7.69 5.41
CA GLY A 104 -12.29 -6.82 4.71
C GLY A 104 -13.14 -5.96 5.64
N TRP A 105 -12.54 -5.39 6.69
CA TRP A 105 -13.20 -4.55 7.71
C TRP A 105 -14.43 -5.22 8.32
N GLY A 106 -14.26 -6.47 8.76
CA GLY A 106 -15.33 -7.30 9.32
C GLY A 106 -16.17 -8.02 8.26
N GLY A 107 -15.57 -8.41 7.14
CA GLY A 107 -16.21 -9.19 6.07
C GLY A 107 -17.10 -8.38 5.12
N LYS A 108 -16.96 -7.05 5.10
CA LYS A 108 -17.73 -6.16 4.22
C LYS A 108 -17.21 -6.18 2.79
N TYR A 109 -15.89 -6.20 2.63
CA TYR A 109 -15.23 -6.13 1.34
C TYR A 109 -14.20 -7.25 1.22
N LEU A 110 -14.58 -8.32 0.53
CA LEU A 110 -13.71 -9.49 0.32
C LEU A 110 -13.17 -9.44 -1.10
N MET A 111 -12.11 -8.66 -1.27
CA MET A 111 -11.49 -8.43 -2.57
C MET A 111 -10.27 -9.31 -2.77
N GLN A 112 -10.09 -9.79 -3.99
CA GLN A 112 -8.98 -10.66 -4.34
C GLN A 112 -7.65 -9.90 -4.24
N GLY A 113 -6.66 -10.48 -3.54
CA GLY A 113 -5.32 -9.91 -3.40
C GLY A 113 -5.09 -9.16 -2.08
N ASP A 114 -6.13 -8.67 -1.40
CA ASP A 114 -5.97 -7.91 -0.14
C ASP A 114 -5.41 -8.77 1.01
N GLN A 115 -5.68 -10.08 1.00
CA GLN A 115 -5.12 -10.97 2.01
C GLN A 115 -3.65 -11.28 1.73
N GLU A 116 -3.23 -11.26 0.47
CA GLU A 116 -1.89 -11.63 0.02
C GLU A 116 -0.91 -10.44 -0.02
N VAL A 117 -1.39 -9.23 -0.34
CA VAL A 117 -0.56 -8.07 -0.67
C VAL A 117 0.50 -7.74 0.39
N CYS A 118 0.19 -7.88 1.68
CA CYS A 118 1.17 -7.69 2.76
C CYS A 118 2.40 -8.60 2.61
N ALA A 119 2.19 -9.90 2.38
CA ALA A 119 3.27 -10.88 2.30
C ALA A 119 4.09 -10.70 1.02
N GLU A 120 3.42 -10.35 -0.07
CA GLU A 120 4.05 -10.07 -1.36
C GLU A 120 4.93 -8.80 -1.28
N LEU A 121 4.42 -7.72 -0.69
CA LEU A 121 5.18 -6.49 -0.47
C LEU A 121 6.41 -6.71 0.41
N ALA A 122 6.27 -7.47 1.50
CA ALA A 122 7.39 -7.81 2.35
C ALA A 122 8.45 -8.62 1.60
N ARG A 123 8.03 -9.59 0.78
CA ARG A 123 8.93 -10.42 -0.05
C ARG A 123 9.70 -9.57 -1.06
N ASP A 124 8.99 -8.73 -1.82
CA ASP A 124 9.59 -7.84 -2.82
C ASP A 124 10.58 -6.84 -2.21
N ALA A 125 10.29 -6.37 -1.00
CA ALA A 125 11.17 -5.49 -0.25
C ALA A 125 12.34 -6.23 0.46
N GLY A 126 12.37 -7.56 0.43
CA GLY A 126 13.38 -8.35 1.13
C GLY A 126 13.27 -8.30 2.66
N LEU A 127 12.09 -7.98 3.19
CA LEU A 127 11.84 -7.84 4.62
C LEU A 127 11.48 -9.20 5.24
N PRO A 128 12.04 -9.55 6.41
CA PRO A 128 11.57 -10.70 7.16
C PRO A 128 10.08 -10.56 7.47
N LEU A 129 9.29 -11.59 7.15
CA LEU A 129 7.85 -11.60 7.40
C LEU A 129 7.55 -12.31 8.73
N MET A 130 6.75 -11.68 9.58
CA MET A 130 6.16 -12.30 10.76
C MET A 130 4.63 -12.28 10.62
N GLU A 131 4.02 -13.45 10.61
CA GLU A 131 2.57 -13.58 10.49
C GLU A 131 1.91 -13.67 11.87
N SER A 132 0.68 -13.17 11.96
CA SER A 132 -0.17 -13.36 13.14
C SER A 132 -1.55 -13.88 12.77
N ASP A 133 -2.20 -14.50 13.75
CA ASP A 133 -3.50 -15.14 13.63
C ASP A 133 -4.63 -14.28 14.24
N TRP A 134 -4.44 -12.96 14.32
CA TRP A 134 -5.45 -12.01 14.74
C TRP A 134 -5.68 -10.98 13.64
N ALA A 135 -6.91 -10.46 13.59
CA ALA A 135 -7.25 -9.41 12.65
C ALA A 135 -6.82 -8.05 13.19
N LEU A 136 -6.17 -7.25 12.35
CA LEU A 136 -5.83 -5.86 12.63
C LEU A 136 -5.56 -5.12 11.32
N GLU A 137 -6.12 -3.93 11.22
CA GLU A 137 -5.80 -2.97 10.17
C GLU A 137 -4.84 -1.91 10.71
N GLY A 138 -3.82 -1.53 9.93
CA GLY A 138 -2.86 -0.51 10.35
C GLY A 138 -3.49 0.85 10.62
N GLY A 139 -4.59 1.21 9.93
CA GLY A 139 -5.34 2.44 10.17
C GLY A 139 -6.17 2.45 11.46
N ALA A 140 -6.28 1.31 12.15
CA ALA A 140 -7.01 1.21 13.42
C ALA A 140 -6.14 1.52 14.66
N ILE A 141 -4.83 1.76 14.47
CA ILE A 141 -3.85 2.02 15.53
C ILE A 141 -3.01 3.25 15.21
N ASP A 142 -2.41 3.85 16.25
CA ASP A 142 -1.49 5.00 16.17
C ASP A 142 -0.47 4.91 17.33
N GLY A 143 0.74 5.46 17.16
CA GLY A 143 1.81 5.37 18.17
C GLY A 143 3.07 6.15 17.85
#